data_AF-A0AAW0DF90-F1
#
_entry.id   AF-A0AAW0DF90-F1
#
_cell.length_a   1.000
_cell.length_b   1.000
_cell.length_c   1.000
_cell.angle_alpha   90.00
_cell.angle_beta   90.00
_cell.angle_gamma   90.00
#
_symmetry.space_group_name_H-M   'P 1'
#
loop_
_entity.id
_entity.type
_entity.pdbx_description
1 polymer ?
#
loop_
_entity_poly.entity_id
_entity_poly.type
_entity_poly.pdbx_seq_one_letter_code
_entity_poly.pdbx_strand_id
1 'polypeptide(L)'
;MGTAKFRSILHEAIQAGLKEDVDEVQRNGAIQHGSGWMHIHDDRNVPALGRIGDVDDIVASVLVEEGKMLADTYQSMPAYRLVTADGVTQLTPGLAEKLKSLLAEIADRELR
;
A
#
# COMPACT_ATOMS: atom_id res chain seq x y z
N MET A 1 -5.03 20.12 -2.22
CA MET A 1 -4.17 19.10 -2.85
C MET A 1 -4.88 18.51 -4.06
N GLY A 2 -4.25 18.47 -5.24
CA GLY A 2 -4.84 17.82 -6.42
C GLY A 2 -4.66 16.29 -6.41
N THR A 3 -5.48 15.56 -7.17
CA THR A 3 -5.51 14.08 -7.19
C THR A 3 -4.15 13.44 -7.49
N ALA A 4 -3.38 14.02 -8.42
CA ALA A 4 -2.04 13.52 -8.76
C ALA A 4 -1.04 13.65 -7.60
N LYS A 5 -1.12 14.75 -6.84
CA LYS A 5 -0.25 14.97 -5.68
C LYS A 5 -0.57 13.99 -4.56
N PHE A 6 -1.86 13.79 -4.27
CA PHE A 6 -2.27 12.79 -3.28
C PHE A 6 -1.84 11.37 -3.67
N ARG A 7 -2.01 10.99 -4.94
CA ARG A 7 -1.58 9.67 -5.43
C ARG A 7 -0.07 9.45 -5.22
N SER A 8 0.75 10.47 -5.46
CA SER A 8 2.19 10.39 -5.20
C SER A 8 2.48 10.13 -3.71
N ILE A 9 1.83 10.88 -2.82
CA ILE A 9 1.99 10.74 -1.37
C ILE A 9 1.49 9.38 -0.88
N LEU A 10 0.39 8.88 -1.44
CA LEU A 10 -0.12 7.55 -1.15
C LEU A 10 0.92 6.48 -1.44
N HIS A 11 1.51 6.48 -2.64
CA HIS A 11 2.51 5.49 -3.01
C HIS A 11 3.81 5.63 -2.21
N GLU A 12 4.22 6.87 -1.90
CA GLU A 12 5.36 7.15 -1.01
C GLU A 12 5.12 6.58 0.40
N ALA A 13 3.94 6.82 0.98
CA ALA A 13 3.58 6.32 2.30
C ALA A 13 3.57 4.79 2.34
N ILE A 14 3.00 4.14 1.32
CA ILE A 14 2.99 2.68 1.25
C ILE A 14 4.42 2.16 1.17
N GLN A 15 5.22 2.64 0.21
CA GLN A 15 6.60 2.16 0.05
C GLN A 15 7.43 2.37 1.33
N ALA A 16 7.33 3.54 1.96
CA ALA A 16 8.00 3.84 3.23
C ALA A 16 7.51 2.92 4.35
N GLY A 17 6.19 2.67 4.44
CA GLY A 17 5.60 1.76 5.42
C GLY A 17 6.08 0.32 5.26
N LEU A 18 6.22 -0.17 4.02
CA LEU A 18 6.79 -1.49 3.74
C LEU A 18 8.28 -1.54 4.15
N LYS A 19 9.04 -0.46 3.86
CA LYS A 19 10.47 -0.36 4.19
C LYS A 19 10.73 -0.32 5.69
N GLU A 20 9.90 0.41 6.42
CA GLU A 20 9.96 0.56 7.87
C GLU A 20 9.29 -0.62 8.61
N ASP A 21 8.68 -1.55 7.88
CA ASP A 21 8.01 -2.74 8.39
C ASP A 21 6.98 -2.41 9.50
N VAL A 22 6.18 -1.37 9.26
CA VAL A 22 5.22 -0.81 10.24
C VAL A 22 3.86 -1.51 10.26
N ASP A 23 3.63 -2.43 9.33
CA ASP A 23 2.32 -3.07 9.14
C ASP A 23 2.40 -4.60 9.31
N GLU A 24 1.76 -5.12 10.35
CA GLU A 24 1.75 -6.55 10.65
C GLU A 24 1.06 -7.40 9.59
N VAL A 25 0.04 -6.87 8.91
CA VAL A 25 -0.68 -7.60 7.86
C VAL A 25 0.24 -7.85 6.67
N GLN A 26 0.97 -6.82 6.23
CA GLN A 26 1.92 -6.94 5.13
C GLN A 26 3.11 -7.85 5.50
N ARG A 27 3.63 -7.72 6.72
CA ARG A 27 4.72 -8.57 7.24
C ARG A 27 4.31 -10.05 7.26
N ASN A 28 3.15 -10.35 7.82
CA ASN A 28 2.63 -11.73 7.88
C ASN A 28 2.30 -12.26 6.48
N GLY A 29 1.78 -11.40 5.60
CA GLY A 29 1.56 -11.72 4.19
C GLY A 29 2.87 -12.14 3.49
N ALA A 30 3.95 -11.40 3.69
CA ALA A 30 5.25 -11.73 3.12
C ALA A 30 5.80 -13.06 3.66
N ILE A 31 5.73 -13.28 4.98
CA ILE A 31 6.14 -14.55 5.61
C ILE A 31 5.37 -15.73 5.01
N GLN A 32 4.04 -15.59 4.84
CA GLN A 32 3.21 -16.64 4.24
C GLN A 32 3.49 -16.84 2.75
N HIS A 33 3.82 -15.76 2.03
CA HIS A 33 4.15 -15.81 0.60
C HIS A 33 5.50 -16.49 0.33
N GLY A 34 6.46 -16.35 1.23
CA GLY A 34 7.78 -16.98 1.13
C GLY A 34 8.72 -16.30 0.13
N SER A 35 8.43 -16.38 -1.18
CA SER A 35 9.21 -15.71 -2.23
C SER A 35 8.36 -15.36 -3.45
N GLY A 36 8.76 -14.37 -4.23
CA GLY A 36 8.10 -13.93 -5.46
C GLY A 36 7.40 -12.58 -5.33
N TRP A 37 6.64 -12.19 -6.35
CA TRP A 37 5.91 -10.91 -6.34
C TRP A 37 4.64 -11.01 -5.50
N MET A 38 4.58 -10.19 -4.45
CA MET A 38 3.41 -10.05 -3.59
C MET A 38 2.65 -8.76 -3.94
N HIS A 39 1.32 -8.83 -3.90
CA HIS A 39 0.45 -7.70 -4.18
C HIS A 39 0.02 -7.00 -2.89
N ILE A 40 0.06 -5.66 -2.90
CA ILE A 40 -0.53 -4.82 -1.87
C ILE A 40 -1.96 -4.54 -2.29
N HIS A 41 -2.91 -5.08 -1.53
CA HIS A 41 -4.33 -4.96 -1.82
C HIS A 41 -4.96 -3.74 -1.18
N ASP A 42 -6.05 -3.30 -1.78
CA ASP A 42 -7.00 -2.41 -1.15
C ASP A 42 -7.93 -3.18 -0.20
N ASP A 43 -8.04 -2.70 1.03
CA ASP A 43 -8.85 -3.33 2.08
C ASP A 43 -10.37 -3.18 1.87
N ARG A 44 -10.82 -2.46 0.83
CA ARG A 44 -12.22 -2.45 0.38
C ARG A 44 -12.68 -3.86 0.00
N ASN A 45 -11.84 -4.61 -0.70
CA ASN A 45 -12.18 -5.88 -1.36
C ASN A 45 -11.08 -6.92 -1.10
N VAL A 46 -10.86 -7.26 0.18
CA VAL A 46 -9.81 -8.23 0.57
C VAL A 46 -10.09 -9.60 -0.08
N PRO A 47 -9.14 -10.18 -0.83
CA PRO A 47 -9.33 -11.48 -1.45
C PRO A 47 -9.43 -12.60 -0.41
N ALA A 48 -10.12 -13.68 -0.77
CA ALA A 48 -10.09 -14.90 0.03
C ALA A 48 -8.65 -15.43 0.17
N LEU A 49 -8.33 -16.01 1.31
CA LEU A 49 -6.99 -16.48 1.64
C LEU A 49 -6.42 -17.39 0.53
N GLY A 50 -5.21 -17.06 0.06
CA GLY A 50 -4.54 -17.79 -1.03
C GLY A 50 -5.03 -17.49 -2.44
N ARG A 51 -5.95 -16.52 -2.62
CA ARG A 51 -6.35 -16.01 -3.93
C ARG A 51 -5.73 -14.64 -4.20
N ILE A 52 -5.47 -14.37 -5.46
CA ILE A 52 -5.14 -13.03 -5.94
C ILE A 52 -6.47 -12.27 -6.09
N GLY A 53 -6.52 -11.04 -5.54
CA GLY A 53 -7.66 -10.13 -5.69
C GLY A 53 -7.88 -9.67 -7.13
N ASP A 54 -8.96 -8.92 -7.36
CA ASP A 54 -9.16 -8.29 -8.66
C ASP A 54 -8.01 -7.32 -8.96
N VAL A 55 -7.64 -7.18 -10.22
CA VAL A 55 -6.59 -6.25 -10.65
C VAL A 55 -6.92 -4.80 -10.30
N ASP A 56 -8.22 -4.48 -10.22
CA ASP A 56 -8.71 -3.17 -9.81
C ASP A 56 -8.50 -2.88 -8.31
N ASP A 57 -8.29 -3.92 -7.49
CA ASP A 57 -8.06 -3.84 -6.05
C ASP A 57 -6.58 -4.05 -5.67
N ILE A 58 -5.68 -4.09 -6.66
CA ILE A 58 -4.23 -4.13 -6.42
C ILE A 58 -3.68 -2.70 -6.48
N VAL A 59 -3.20 -2.20 -5.35
CA VAL A 59 -2.62 -0.85 -5.24
C VAL A 59 -1.20 -0.82 -5.80
N ALA A 60 -0.43 -1.87 -5.51
CA ALA A 60 0.98 -1.99 -5.87
C ALA A 60 1.46 -3.46 -5.79
N SER A 61 2.68 -3.71 -6.24
CA SER A 61 3.38 -4.98 -6.03
C SER A 61 4.79 -4.76 -5.49
N VAL A 62 5.29 -5.72 -4.73
CA VAL A 62 6.64 -5.74 -4.16
C VAL A 62 7.23 -7.14 -4.27
N LEU A 63 8.54 -7.26 -4.44
CA LEU A 63 9.23 -8.54 -4.43
C LEU A 63 9.40 -8.98 -2.96
N VAL A 64 9.14 -10.26 -2.72
CA VAL A 64 9.39 -10.94 -1.45
C VAL A 64 10.49 -11.98 -1.66
N GLU A 65 11.44 -12.02 -0.74
CA GLU A 65 12.48 -13.04 -0.67
C GLU A 65 12.62 -13.52 0.77
N GLU A 66 12.58 -14.84 0.98
CA GLU A 66 12.71 -15.46 2.31
C GLU A 66 11.75 -14.85 3.37
N GLY A 67 10.52 -14.56 2.95
CA GLY A 67 9.47 -14.00 3.77
C GLY A 67 9.62 -12.50 4.07
N LYS A 68 10.58 -11.81 3.43
CA LYS A 68 10.84 -10.38 3.63
C LYS A 68 10.52 -9.58 2.38
N MET A 69 9.85 -8.44 2.58
CA MET A 69 9.54 -7.51 1.50
C MET A 69 10.78 -6.68 1.13
N LEU A 70 11.09 -6.62 -0.17
CA LEU A 70 12.12 -5.75 -0.73
C LEU A 70 11.48 -4.44 -1.19
N ALA A 71 11.28 -3.50 -0.26
CA ALA A 71 10.54 -2.25 -0.52
C ALA A 71 11.10 -1.39 -1.67
N ASP A 72 12.39 -1.51 -2.01
CA ASP A 72 12.99 -0.79 -3.13
C ASP A 72 12.53 -1.33 -4.50
N THR A 73 11.89 -2.52 -4.56
CA THR A 73 11.27 -3.06 -5.79
C THR A 73 9.81 -2.67 -5.96
N TYR A 74 9.31 -1.72 -5.16
CA TYR A 74 7.93 -1.28 -5.18
C TYR A 74 7.49 -0.81 -6.58
N GLN A 75 6.37 -1.33 -7.05
CA GLN A 75 5.74 -0.95 -8.31
C GLN A 75 4.28 -0.59 -8.09
N SER A 76 3.93 0.68 -8.29
CA SER A 76 2.54 1.14 -8.24
C SER A 76 1.73 0.53 -9.39
N MET A 77 0.48 0.16 -9.11
CA MET A 77 -0.45 -0.31 -10.16
C MET A 77 -0.97 0.90 -10.95
N PRO A 78 -0.67 1.04 -12.26
CA PRO A 78 -1.06 2.23 -13.02
C PRO A 78 -2.57 2.37 -13.18
N ALA A 79 -3.29 1.24 -13.31
CA ALA A 79 -4.73 1.17 -13.53
C ALA A 79 -5.58 1.35 -12.25
N TYR A 80 -4.95 1.31 -11.07
CA TYR A 80 -5.65 1.39 -9.79
C TYR A 80 -6.38 2.72 -9.60
N ARG A 81 -7.62 2.66 -9.10
CA ARG A 81 -8.52 3.81 -8.90
C ARG A 81 -8.72 4.09 -7.41
N LEU A 82 -8.45 5.35 -7.02
CA LEU A 82 -8.60 5.83 -5.64
C LEU A 82 -10.04 5.78 -5.13
N VAL A 83 -11.02 5.89 -6.03
CA VAL A 83 -12.44 5.89 -5.72
C VAL A 83 -13.15 4.97 -6.72
N THR A 84 -13.92 4.02 -6.20
CA THR A 84 -14.74 3.09 -6.98
C THR A 84 -16.17 3.11 -6.45
N ALA A 85 -17.04 2.24 -6.97
CA ALA A 85 -18.38 2.05 -6.43
C ALA A 85 -18.37 1.55 -4.97
N ASP A 86 -17.29 0.89 -4.55
CA ASP A 86 -17.10 0.36 -3.19
C ASP A 86 -16.53 1.41 -2.22
N GLY A 87 -16.36 2.65 -2.68
CA GLY A 87 -15.92 3.79 -1.87
C GLY A 87 -14.47 4.21 -2.12
N VAL A 88 -13.87 4.86 -1.13
CA VAL A 88 -12.50 5.39 -1.17
C VAL A 88 -11.49 4.33 -0.74
N THR A 89 -10.26 4.41 -1.26
CA THR A 89 -9.13 3.53 -0.89
C THR A 89 -9.06 3.25 0.60
N GLN A 90 -9.00 1.96 0.96
CA GLN A 90 -8.72 1.52 2.33
C GLN A 90 -7.35 0.83 2.33
N LEU A 91 -6.55 1.10 3.37
CA LEU A 91 -5.26 0.46 3.59
C LEU A 91 -5.31 -0.32 4.89
N THR A 92 -4.43 -1.32 5.01
CA THR A 92 -4.19 -2.01 6.28
C THR A 92 -3.78 -1.03 7.38
N PRO A 93 -4.08 -1.31 8.67
CA PRO A 93 -3.96 -0.32 9.74
C PRO A 93 -2.60 0.37 9.84
N GLY A 94 -1.49 -0.35 9.70
CA GLY A 94 -0.15 0.22 9.79
C GLY A 94 0.17 1.15 8.61
N LEU A 95 -0.22 0.75 7.39
CA LEU A 95 -0.08 1.60 6.20
C LEU A 95 -1.01 2.82 6.24
N ALA A 96 -2.23 2.67 6.75
CA ALA A 96 -3.16 3.77 6.93
C ALA A 96 -2.61 4.82 7.91
N GLU A 97 -2.06 4.40 9.05
CA GLU A 97 -1.41 5.31 9.99
C GLU A 97 -0.15 5.97 9.40
N LYS A 98 0.68 5.22 8.67
CA LYS A 98 1.84 5.80 7.96
C LYS A 98 1.43 6.90 6.98
N LEU A 99 0.37 6.68 6.21
CA LEU A 99 -0.18 7.68 5.30
C LEU A 99 -0.69 8.92 6.05
N LYS A 100 -1.44 8.74 7.15
CA LYS A 100 -1.93 9.85 7.98
C LYS A 100 -0.80 10.69 8.54
N SER A 101 0.24 10.06 9.08
CA SER A 101 1.42 10.77 9.61
C SER A 101 2.11 11.59 8.52
N LEU A 102 2.37 11.00 7.35
CA LEU A 102 3.01 11.71 6.24
C LEU A 102 2.16 12.88 5.75
N LEU A 103 0.84 12.71 5.65
CA LEU A 103 -0.08 13.79 5.29
C LEU A 103 -0.08 14.93 6.31
N ALA A 104 -0.04 14.63 7.60
CA ALA A 104 0.04 15.63 8.66
C ALA A 104 1.36 16.42 8.57
N GLU A 105 2.49 15.73 8.38
CA GLU A 105 3.79 16.39 8.19
C GLU A 105 3.82 17.30 6.96
N ILE A 106 3.20 16.88 5.86
CA ILE A 106 3.10 17.70 4.64
C ILE A 106 2.21 18.93 4.91
N ALA A 107 1.06 18.75 5.56
CA ALA A 107 0.16 19.83 5.88
C ALA A 107 0.83 20.88 6.77
N ASP A 108 1.58 20.45 7.79
CA ASP A 108 2.35 21.33 8.67
C ASP A 108 3.42 22.12 7.92
N ARG A 109 4.04 21.54 6.88
CA ARG A 109 5.00 22.23 6.02
C ARG A 109 4.36 23.24 5.08
N GLU A 110 3.15 22.95 4.58
CA GLU A 110 2.42 23.85 3.66
C GLU A 110 1.79 25.06 4.37
N LEU A 111 1.55 24.95 5.69
CA LEU A 111 1.00 26.03 6.51
C LEU A 111 2.07 27.01 7.04
N ARG A 112 3.36 26.73 6.82
CA ARG A 112 4.48 27.60 7.17
C ARG A 112 4.92 28.44 5.97
#